data_AF-A0A959Y0S5-F1
#
_entry.id   AF-A0A959Y0S5-F1
#
_cell.length_a   1.000
_cell.length_b   1.000
_cell.length_c   1.000
_cell.angle_alpha   90.00
_cell.angle_beta   90.00
_cell.angle_gamma   90.00
#
_symmetry.space_group_name_H-M   'P 1'
#
loop_
_entity.id
_entity.type
_entity.pdbx_description
1 polymer ?
#
loop_
_entity_poly.entity_id
_entity_poly.type
_entity_poly.pdbx_seq_one_letter_code
_entity_poly.pdbx_strand_id
1 'polypeptide(L)'
;MPDSHYKKYTTGLFFGIAVVTSGIFILCYGCIKEAGGSNWYVWAAASSLLICLGLYLLMNAYVHKVKSDIRRKQKSNHHSEGQTA
;
A
#
# COMPACT_ATOMS: atom_id res chain seq x y z
N MET A 1 -2.35 25.03 4.35
CA MET A 1 -2.94 23.90 5.09
C MET A 1 -2.19 22.62 4.72
N PRO A 2 -1.24 22.16 5.57
CA PRO A 2 -0.40 20.99 5.30
C PRO A 2 -1.12 19.62 5.34
N ASP A 3 -2.42 19.57 5.64
CA ASP A 3 -3.13 18.31 5.93
C ASP A 3 -3.61 17.50 4.71
N SER A 4 -3.66 18.11 3.52
CA SER A 4 -4.18 17.47 2.30
C SER A 4 -3.28 16.34 1.77
N HIS A 5 -1.95 16.54 1.79
CA HIS A 5 -0.99 15.56 1.28
C HIS A 5 -0.86 14.34 2.19
N TYR A 6 -0.94 14.56 3.51
CA TYR A 6 -0.87 13.46 4.49
C TYR A 6 -2.11 12.57 4.39
N LYS A 7 -3.30 13.17 4.30
CA LYS A 7 -4.58 12.45 4.19
C LYS A 7 -4.61 11.52 2.96
N LYS A 8 -4.13 11.98 1.80
CA LYS A 8 -4.09 11.19 0.56
C LYS A 8 -3.17 9.98 0.66
N TYR A 9 -2.04 10.13 1.36
CA TYR A 9 -1.11 9.04 1.64
C TYR A 9 -1.71 8.01 2.61
N THR A 10 -2.28 8.47 3.73
CA THR A 10 -2.85 7.58 4.74
C THR A 10 -4.05 6.80 4.19
N THR A 11 -4.91 7.44 3.40
CA THR A 11 -6.03 6.76 2.74
C THR A 11 -5.56 5.72 1.71
N GLY A 12 -4.53 6.02 0.92
CA GLY A 12 -3.97 5.06 -0.04
C GLY A 12 -3.35 3.83 0.64
N LEU A 13 -2.73 4.02 1.81
CA LEU A 13 -2.16 2.93 2.61
C LEU A 13 -3.25 2.03 3.20
N PHE A 14 -4.28 2.59 3.84
CA PHE A 14 -5.40 1.81 4.36
C PHE A 14 -6.13 1.04 3.25
N PHE A 15 -6.30 1.66 2.09
CA PHE A 15 -6.90 1.02 0.93
C PHE A 15 -6.04 -0.16 0.43
N GLY A 16 -4.72 0.03 0.29
CA GLY A 16 -3.82 -1.06 -0.09
C GLY A 16 -3.84 -2.24 0.89
N ILE A 17 -3.84 -1.96 2.21
CA ILE A 17 -3.97 -3.00 3.24
C ILE A 17 -5.29 -3.76 3.09
N ALA A 18 -6.41 -3.03 2.96
CA ALA A 18 -7.73 -3.65 2.82
C ALA A 18 -7.81 -4.56 1.59
N VAL A 19 -7.21 -4.15 0.46
CA VAL A 19 -7.16 -4.95 -0.78
C VAL A 19 -6.31 -6.21 -0.60
N VAL A 20 -5.13 -6.12 0.03
CA VAL A 20 -4.29 -7.30 0.32
C VAL A 20 -5.00 -8.26 1.26
N THR A 21 -5.59 -7.76 2.35
CA THR A 21 -6.35 -8.58 3.30
C THR A 21 -7.51 -9.28 2.59
N SER A 22 -8.27 -8.56 1.75
CA SER A 22 -9.35 -9.16 0.95
C SER A 22 -8.84 -10.27 0.02
N GLY A 23 -7.71 -10.06 -0.66
CA GLY A 23 -7.07 -11.08 -1.49
C GLY A 23 -6.67 -12.35 -0.71
N ILE A 24 -6.14 -12.20 0.50
CA ILE A 24 -5.80 -13.32 1.40
C ILE A 24 -7.06 -14.08 1.84
N PHE A 25 -8.14 -13.37 2.18
CA PHE A 25 -9.40 -14.00 2.54
C PHE A 25 -10.00 -14.81 1.38
N ILE A 26 -9.93 -14.29 0.16
CA ILE A 26 -10.40 -14.99 -1.06
C ILE A 26 -9.53 -16.24 -1.32
N LEU A 27 -8.22 -16.14 -1.12
CA LEU A 27 -7.31 -17.28 -1.20
C LEU A 27 -7.70 -18.38 -0.20
N CYS A 28 -7.88 -18.01 1.07
CA CYS A 28 -8.29 -18.96 2.12
C CYS A 28 -9.65 -19.59 1.81
N TYR A 29 -10.62 -18.81 1.31
CA TYR A 29 -11.92 -19.33 0.88
C TYR A 29 -11.78 -20.35 -0.25
N GLY A 30 -11.01 -20.02 -1.30
CA GLY A 30 -10.75 -20.94 -2.41
C GLY A 30 -10.07 -22.23 -1.96
N CYS A 31 -9.07 -22.13 -1.09
CA CYS A 31 -8.35 -23.29 -0.56
C CYS A 31 -9.22 -24.17 0.35
N ILE A 32 -10.11 -23.60 1.17
CA ILE A 32 -10.92 -24.39 2.11
C ILE A 32 -12.15 -24.98 1.42
N LYS A 33 -12.79 -24.21 0.53
CA LYS A 33 -14.11 -24.55 -0.01
C LYS A 33 -14.06 -25.15 -1.41
N GLU A 34 -13.07 -24.80 -2.21
CA GLU A 34 -12.97 -25.18 -3.63
C GLU A 34 -11.75 -26.06 -3.94
N ALA A 35 -10.95 -26.49 -2.94
CA ALA A 35 -9.74 -27.30 -3.17
C ALA A 35 -10.00 -28.65 -3.87
N GLY A 36 -11.24 -29.16 -3.86
CA GLY A 36 -11.64 -30.35 -4.62
C GLY A 36 -12.44 -30.05 -5.89
N GLY A 37 -12.76 -28.78 -6.16
CA GLY A 37 -13.61 -28.34 -7.26
C GLY A 37 -12.82 -28.04 -8.53
N SER A 38 -13.41 -28.29 -9.69
CA SER A 38 -12.83 -27.97 -11.00
C SER A 38 -12.57 -26.48 -11.23
N ASN A 39 -12.87 -25.58 -10.29
CA ASN A 39 -12.72 -24.13 -10.44
C ASN A 39 -11.65 -23.52 -9.51
N TRP A 40 -10.87 -24.34 -8.80
CA TRP A 40 -9.84 -23.89 -7.86
C TRP A 40 -8.83 -22.92 -8.49
N TYR A 41 -8.49 -23.12 -9.77
CA TYR A 41 -7.54 -22.27 -10.50
C TYR A 41 -8.08 -20.86 -10.74
N VAL A 42 -9.39 -20.67 -10.89
CA VAL A 42 -10.01 -19.34 -11.06
C VAL A 42 -9.87 -18.55 -9.76
N TRP A 43 -10.12 -19.19 -8.62
CA TRP A 43 -9.96 -18.57 -7.30
C TRP A 43 -8.49 -18.26 -6.98
N ALA A 44 -7.57 -19.14 -7.37
CA ALA A 44 -6.13 -18.91 -7.25
C ALA A 44 -5.65 -17.75 -8.13
N ALA A 45 -6.14 -17.66 -9.37
CA ALA A 45 -5.82 -16.57 -10.29
C ALA A 45 -6.37 -15.23 -9.78
N ALA A 46 -7.63 -15.21 -9.33
CA ALA A 46 -8.27 -14.00 -8.81
C ALA A 46 -7.57 -13.48 -7.54
N SER A 47 -7.25 -14.36 -6.59
CA SER A 47 -6.56 -13.98 -5.35
C SER A 47 -5.12 -13.51 -5.59
N SER A 48 -4.36 -14.17 -6.46
CA SER A 48 -2.99 -13.74 -6.79
C SER A 48 -2.97 -12.35 -7.44
N LEU A 49 -3.87 -12.08 -8.39
CA LEU A 49 -4.02 -10.75 -8.99
C LEU A 49 -4.36 -9.69 -7.94
N LEU A 50 -5.34 -9.96 -7.07
CA LEU A 50 -5.74 -9.05 -5.99
C LEU A 50 -4.61 -8.75 -5.01
N ILE A 51 -3.84 -9.77 -4.61
CA ILE A 51 -2.69 -9.60 -3.72
C ILE A 51 -1.60 -8.78 -4.41
N CYS A 52 -1.26 -9.08 -5.66
CA CYS A 52 -0.26 -8.31 -6.42
C CYS A 52 -0.67 -6.85 -6.60
N LEU A 53 -1.95 -6.59 -6.92
CA LEU A 53 -2.48 -5.23 -7.05
C LEU A 53 -2.45 -4.48 -5.71
N GLY A 54 -2.86 -5.15 -4.63
CA GLY A 54 -2.81 -4.60 -3.28
C GLY A 54 -1.38 -4.25 -2.85
N LEU A 55 -0.42 -5.15 -3.09
CA LEU A 55 1.00 -4.93 -2.80
C LEU A 55 1.58 -3.78 -3.64
N TYR A 56 1.22 -3.70 -4.92
CA TYR A 56 1.63 -2.59 -5.79
C TYR A 56 1.14 -1.24 -5.26
N LEU A 57 -0.13 -1.15 -4.88
CA LEU A 57 -0.70 0.05 -4.29
C LEU A 57 -0.03 0.41 -2.96
N LEU A 58 0.28 -0.59 -2.13
CA LEU A 58 0.99 -0.42 -0.87
C LEU A 58 2.40 0.12 -1.08
N MET A 59 3.14 -0.44 -2.03
CA MET A 59 4.50 -0.02 -2.39
C MET A 59 4.49 1.40 -2.94
N ASN A 60 3.52 1.73 -3.81
CA ASN A 60 3.37 3.07 -4.34
C ASN A 60 3.11 4.09 -3.22
N ALA A 61 2.18 3.79 -2.30
CA ALA A 61 1.95 4.62 -1.13
C ALA A 61 3.24 4.78 -0.30
N TYR A 62 3.95 3.69 -0.01
CA TYR A 62 5.19 3.71 0.77
C TYR A 62 6.26 4.63 0.14
N VAL A 63 6.46 4.56 -1.18
CA VAL A 63 7.39 5.44 -1.91
C VAL A 63 6.99 6.90 -1.76
N HIS A 64 5.68 7.22 -1.81
CA HIS A 64 5.20 8.58 -1.55
C HIS A 64 5.53 9.07 -0.13
N LYS A 65 5.45 8.19 0.88
CA LYS A 65 5.90 8.52 2.25
C LYS A 65 7.39 8.82 2.30
N VAL A 66 8.20 7.91 1.79
CA VAL A 66 9.67 8.03 1.82
C VAL A 66 10.10 9.31 1.11
N LYS A 67 9.50 9.61 -0.05
CA LYS A 67 9.77 10.85 -0.78
C LYS A 67 9.40 12.10 0.02
N SER A 68 8.28 12.05 0.77
CA SER A 68 7.87 13.16 1.63
C SER A 68 8.80 13.35 2.84
N ASP A 69 9.28 12.26 3.43
CA ASP A 69 10.21 12.29 4.56
C ASP A 69 11.59 12.83 4.13
N ILE A 70 12.10 12.41 2.96
CA ILE A 70 13.35 12.94 2.40
C ILE A 70 13.23 14.45 2.15
N ARG A 71 12.14 14.92 1.53
CA ARG A 71 11.90 16.36 1.32
C ARG A 71 11.83 17.14 2.63
N ARG A 72 11.22 16.55 3.67
CA ARG A 72 11.12 17.19 5.00
C ARG A 72 12.51 17.31 5.65
N LYS A 73 13.35 16.28 5.54
CA LYS A 73 14.75 16.30 6.03
C LYS A 73 15.63 17.29 5.27
N GLN A 74 15.48 17.40 3.95
CA GLN A 74 16.20 18.41 3.17
C GLN A 74 15.79 19.84 3.56
N LYS A 75 14.50 20.07 3.80
CA LYS A 75 14.00 21.38 4.24
C LYS A 75 14.47 21.76 5.64
N SER A 76 14.57 20.80 6.58
CA SER A 76 15.09 21.10 7.92
C SER A 76 16.57 21.49 7.91
N ASN A 77 17.38 20.84 7.07
CA ASN A 77 18.82 21.13 7.01
C ASN A 77 19.10 22.54 6.44
N HIS A 78 18.34 22.98 5.43
CA HIS A 78 18.49 24.33 4.88
C HIS A 78 18.00 25.46 5.82
N HIS A 79 17.09 25.19 6.76
CA HIS A 79 16.66 26.20 7.74
C HIS A 79 17.70 26.39 8.86
N SER A 80 18.47 25.35 9.19
CA SER A 80 19.52 25.44 10.21
C SER A 80 20.76 26.21 9.74
N GLU A 81 21.10 26.16 8.44
CA GLU A 81 22.24 26.90 7.89
C GLU A 81 21.98 28.41 7.71
N GLY A 82 20.71 28.83 7.58
CA GLY A 82 20.34 30.24 7.42
C GLY A 82 20.21 31.03 8.73
N GLN A 83 20.32 30.38 9.89
CA GLN A 83 20.15 31.02 11.20
C GLN A 83 21.50 31.32 11.90
N THR A 84 22.61 30.92 11.28
CA THR A 84 23.99 31.15 11.76
C THR A 84 24.77 32.16 10.92
N ALA A 85 24.10 32.91 10.04
CA ALA A 85 24.70 33.97 9.23
C ALA A 85 24.21 35.35 9.69
#